data_AF-A2C2E8-F1
#
_entry.id   AF-A2C2E8-F1
#
_cell.length_a   1.000
_cell.length_b   1.000
_cell.length_c   1.000
_cell.angle_alpha   90.00
_cell.angle_beta   90.00
_cell.angle_gamma   90.00
#
_symmetry.space_group_name_H-M   'P 1'
#
loop_
_entity.id
_entity.type
_entity.pdbx_description
1 polymer ?
#
loop_
_entity_poly.entity_id
_entity_poly.type
_entity_poly.pdbx_seq_one_letter_code
_entity_poly.pdbx_strand_id
1 'polypeptide(L)'
;MSGWLYLIRNRDLYKIGITKNFENRMRQLKPDKVVAKFYSTDFVKLERELHHRYKKFRIPQTEYFRLENSHVKEIKQRIYILNYPLSLTFGICIKSILLLLLLFFLTIVVISLYINDLSLATYNSLFWIERISFGLAFISLFVYSGKYLSFWNELKYRSTRLIIFLFFSFLFRLAASFFS
;
A
#
# COMPACT_ATOMS: atom_id res chain seq x y z
N MET A 1 3.99 4.87 16.74
CA MET A 1 2.62 4.96 16.16
C MET A 1 2.74 5.45 14.72
N SER A 2 1.99 4.91 13.76
CA SER A 2 2.06 5.32 12.35
C SER A 2 0.81 6.06 11.88
N GLY A 3 0.96 6.84 10.81
CA GLY A 3 -0.10 7.68 10.27
C GLY A 3 0.28 8.35 8.96
N TRP A 4 -0.67 9.08 8.40
CA TRP A 4 -0.55 9.81 7.16
C TRP A 4 -0.21 11.26 7.44
N LEU A 5 0.82 11.76 6.76
CA LEU A 5 1.04 13.17 6.48
C LEU A 5 0.39 13.48 5.12
N TYR A 6 -0.30 14.61 5.00
CA TYR A 6 -0.91 15.03 3.75
C TYR A 6 -0.76 16.53 3.51
N LEU A 7 -0.76 16.87 2.22
CA LEU A 7 -0.87 18.22 1.71
C LEU A 7 -2.12 18.25 0.81
N ILE A 8 -3.10 19.06 1.19
CA ILE A 8 -4.32 19.28 0.41
C ILE A 8 -4.41 20.74 -0.01
N ARG A 9 -5.16 21.01 -1.06
CA ARG A 9 -5.42 22.35 -1.59
C ARG A 9 -6.92 22.61 -1.65
N ASN A 10 -7.31 23.77 -1.13
CA ASN A 10 -8.64 24.36 -1.23
C ASN A 10 -8.47 25.76 -1.82
N ARG A 11 -8.89 25.97 -3.06
CA ARG A 11 -8.69 27.20 -3.84
C ARG A 11 -7.21 27.62 -3.89
N ASP A 12 -6.85 28.74 -3.29
CA ASP A 12 -5.49 29.29 -3.19
C ASP A 12 -4.77 28.86 -1.90
N LEU A 13 -5.45 28.15 -1.00
CA LEU A 13 -4.94 27.76 0.30
C LEU A 13 -4.51 26.30 0.34
N TYR A 14 -3.45 26.05 1.09
CA TYR A 14 -2.92 24.72 1.31
C TYR A 14 -3.02 24.35 2.78
N LYS A 15 -3.29 23.07 3.07
CA LYS A 15 -3.27 22.55 4.43
C LYS A 15 -2.31 21.37 4.53
N ILE A 16 -1.39 21.49 5.47
CA ILE A 16 -0.47 20.42 5.89
C ILE A 16 -1.08 19.81 7.14
N GLY A 17 -1.41 18.53 7.09
CA GLY A 17 -2.06 17.87 8.22
C GLY A 17 -1.68 16.42 8.36
N ILE A 18 -2.07 15.85 9.50
CA ILE A 18 -1.91 14.44 9.81
C ILE A 18 -3.22 13.71 10.09
N THR A 19 -3.25 12.40 9.87
CA THR A 19 -4.38 11.55 10.23
C THR A 19 -3.98 10.07 10.32
N LYS A 20 -4.63 9.30 11.19
CA LYS A 20 -4.51 7.83 11.18
C LYS A 20 -5.31 7.19 10.04
N ASN A 21 -6.44 7.78 9.69
CA ASN A 21 -7.34 7.29 8.63
C ASN A 21 -7.46 8.36 7.54
N PHE A 22 -6.76 8.17 6.43
CA PHE A 22 -6.67 9.16 5.35
C PHE A 22 -8.00 9.28 4.62
N GLU A 23 -8.61 8.16 4.29
CA GLU A 23 -9.84 8.06 3.51
C GLU A 23 -11.03 8.68 4.24
N ASN A 24 -11.15 8.46 5.56
CA ASN A 24 -12.17 9.11 6.36
C ASN A 24 -11.93 10.63 6.45
N ARG A 25 -10.68 11.04 6.67
CA ARG A 25 -10.33 12.46 6.77
C ARG A 25 -10.59 13.22 5.47
N MET A 26 -10.27 12.63 4.31
CA MET A 26 -10.55 13.26 3.02
C MET A 26 -12.05 13.35 2.73
N ARG A 27 -12.85 12.37 3.16
CA ARG A 27 -14.32 12.44 3.09
C ARG A 27 -14.91 13.57 3.94
N GLN A 28 -14.31 13.84 5.10
CA GLN A 28 -14.71 14.94 5.99
C GLN A 28 -14.28 16.30 5.45
N LEU A 29 -13.03 16.43 5.01
CA LEU A 29 -12.46 17.71 4.56
C LEU A 29 -12.91 18.11 3.16
N LYS A 30 -13.23 17.13 2.29
CA LYS A 30 -13.62 17.32 0.88
C LYS A 30 -12.75 18.35 0.15
N PRO A 31 -11.42 18.15 0.10
CA PRO A 31 -10.55 19.13 -0.53
C PRO A 31 -10.71 19.13 -2.05
N ASP A 32 -10.43 20.27 -2.68
CA ASP A 32 -10.43 20.36 -4.15
C ASP A 32 -9.38 19.41 -4.75
N LYS A 33 -8.22 19.31 -4.08
CA LYS A 33 -7.14 18.44 -4.53
C LYS A 33 -6.30 17.91 -3.38
N VAL A 34 -6.03 16.60 -3.41
CA VAL A 34 -4.92 16.00 -2.65
C VAL A 34 -3.64 16.23 -3.44
N VAL A 35 -2.77 17.09 -2.93
CA VAL A 35 -1.54 17.50 -3.60
C VAL A 35 -0.41 16.50 -3.36
N ALA A 36 -0.31 15.99 -2.13
CA ALA A 36 0.61 14.94 -1.73
C ALA A 36 0.09 14.21 -0.49
N LYS A 37 0.47 12.95 -0.32
CA LYS A 37 0.25 12.19 0.91
C LYS A 37 1.39 11.20 1.12
N PHE A 38 1.69 10.90 2.37
CA PHE A 38 2.76 9.99 2.75
C PHE A 38 2.47 9.30 4.07
N TYR A 39 2.72 7.99 4.11
CA TYR A 39 2.52 7.19 5.31
C TYR A 39 3.85 6.99 6.03
N SER A 40 3.91 7.33 7.31
CA SER A 40 5.13 7.27 8.11
C SER A 40 4.84 6.95 9.57
N THR A 41 5.84 6.43 10.27
CA THR A 41 5.89 6.37 11.74
C THR A 41 6.19 7.74 12.36
N ASP A 42 6.85 8.63 11.62
CA ASP A 42 7.31 9.94 12.12
C ASP A 42 6.45 11.10 11.61
N PHE A 43 5.25 10.79 11.13
CA PHE A 43 4.34 11.75 10.51
C PHE A 43 4.03 12.97 11.39
N VAL A 44 3.99 12.81 12.72
CA VAL A 44 3.84 13.92 13.68
C VAL A 44 5.06 14.85 13.71
N LYS A 45 6.28 14.28 13.71
CA LYS A 45 7.52 15.06 13.69
C LYS A 45 7.65 15.81 12.35
N LEU A 46 7.35 15.13 11.25
CA LEU A 46 7.37 15.71 9.91
C LEU A 46 6.37 16.87 9.77
N GLU A 47 5.15 16.71 10.28
CA GLU A 47 4.17 17.80 10.29
C GLU A 47 4.69 19.01 11.07
N ARG A 48 5.22 18.81 12.28
CA ARG A 48 5.78 19.90 13.09
C ARG A 48 6.93 20.62 12.37
N GLU A 49 7.83 19.87 11.73
CA GLU A 49 8.92 20.46 10.95
C GLU A 49 8.38 21.32 9.80
N LEU A 50 7.42 20.80 9.03
CA LEU A 50 6.81 21.54 7.92
C LEU A 50 6.04 22.78 8.40
N HIS A 51 5.28 22.67 9.48
CA HIS A 51 4.57 23.80 10.10
C HIS A 51 5.55 24.88 10.59
N HIS A 52 6.68 24.48 11.18
CA HIS A 52 7.71 25.42 11.61
C HIS A 52 8.39 26.11 10.42
N ARG A 53 8.80 25.35 9.41
CA ARG A 53 9.45 25.83 8.20
C ARG A 53 8.61 26.86 7.43
N TYR A 54 7.31 26.61 7.29
CA TYR A 54 6.40 27.48 6.57
C TYR A 54 5.56 28.39 7.49
N LYS A 55 6.00 28.59 8.75
CA LYS A 55 5.27 29.39 9.76
C LYS A 55 4.92 30.80 9.25
N LYS A 56 5.82 31.44 8.50
CA LYS A 56 5.62 32.78 7.94
C LYS A 56 4.50 32.88 6.90
N PHE A 57 4.10 31.75 6.30
CA PHE A 57 3.04 31.68 5.30
C PHE A 57 1.72 31.17 5.88
N ARG A 58 1.69 30.85 7.18
CA ARG A 58 0.52 30.33 7.86
C ARG A 58 -0.49 31.45 8.08
N ILE A 59 -1.75 31.19 7.77
CA ILE A 59 -2.83 32.12 8.07
C ILE A 59 -3.09 32.07 9.59
N PRO A 60 -3.07 33.23 10.28
CA PRO A 60 -3.29 33.30 11.73
C PRO A 60 -4.54 32.54 12.16
N GLN A 61 -4.46 31.85 13.30
CA GLN A 61 -5.57 31.08 13.90
C GLN A 61 -6.11 29.90 13.05
N THR A 62 -5.43 29.52 11.97
CA THR A 62 -5.85 28.38 11.14
C THR A 62 -4.73 27.35 10.93
N GLU A 63 -5.06 26.21 10.31
CA GLU A 63 -4.09 25.22 9.82
C GLU A 63 -3.77 25.39 8.32
N TYR A 64 -4.16 26.52 7.73
CA TYR A 64 -3.95 26.80 6.31
C TYR A 64 -2.74 27.71 6.08
N PHE A 65 -2.16 27.57 4.90
CA PHE A 65 -0.95 28.26 4.45
C PHE A 65 -1.18 28.84 3.05
N ARG A 66 -0.67 30.05 2.82
CA ARG A 66 -0.55 30.64 1.48
C ARG A 66 0.78 30.23 0.86
N LEU A 67 0.81 29.06 0.23
CA LEU A 67 2.01 28.50 -0.38
C LEU A 67 2.06 28.77 -1.87
N GLU A 68 3.18 29.32 -2.33
CA GLU A 68 3.55 29.34 -3.74
C GLU A 68 3.94 27.96 -4.28
N ASN A 69 3.96 27.83 -5.60
CA ASN A 69 4.34 26.60 -6.30
C ASN A 69 5.76 26.11 -5.94
N SER A 70 6.69 27.02 -5.65
CA SER A 70 8.04 26.73 -5.19
C SER A 70 8.02 25.95 -3.86
N HIS A 71 7.27 26.42 -2.88
CA HIS A 71 7.10 25.75 -1.58
C HIS A 71 6.42 24.39 -1.72
N VAL A 72 5.38 24.29 -2.56
CA VAL A 72 4.70 23.02 -2.80
C VAL A 72 5.65 21.99 -3.43
N LYS A 73 6.51 22.41 -4.37
CA LYS A 73 7.54 21.54 -4.96
C LYS A 73 8.55 21.07 -3.91
N GLU A 74 9.01 21.97 -3.04
CA GLU A 74 9.95 21.62 -1.96
C GLU A 74 9.34 20.58 -1.00
N ILE A 75 8.08 20.79 -0.55
CA ILE A 75 7.39 19.83 0.32
C ILE A 75 7.30 18.46 -0.36
N LYS A 76 6.92 18.42 -1.63
CA LYS A 76 6.86 17.16 -2.40
C LYS A 76 8.21 16.47 -2.46
N GLN A 77 9.28 17.21 -2.74
CA GLN A 77 10.63 16.65 -2.80
C GLN A 77 11.07 16.08 -1.45
N ARG A 78 10.83 16.81 -0.35
CA ARG A 78 11.12 16.34 1.02
C ARG A 78 10.38 15.06 1.36
N ILE A 79 9.10 14.97 1.00
CA ILE A 79 8.31 13.77 1.24
C ILE A 79 8.75 12.61 0.33
N TYR A 80 9.16 12.90 -0.91
CA TYR A 80 9.55 11.91 -1.91
C TYR A 80 10.79 11.11 -1.51
N ILE A 81 11.75 11.74 -0.81
CA ILE A 81 12.98 11.06 -0.36
C ILE A 81 12.78 10.17 0.86
N LEU A 82 11.63 10.28 1.55
CA LEU A 82 11.38 9.51 2.77
C LEU A 82 10.98 8.07 2.43
N ASN A 83 11.56 7.13 3.19
CA ASN A 83 11.20 5.73 3.09
C ASN A 83 9.90 5.43 3.84
N TYR A 84 9.05 4.60 3.25
CA TYR A 84 7.86 4.11 3.93
C TYR A 84 8.23 3.05 5.00
N PRO A 85 7.43 2.91 6.08
CA PRO A 85 7.78 2.10 7.24
C PRO A 85 7.71 0.59 6.99
N LEU A 86 8.60 -0.17 7.62
CA LEU A 86 8.66 -1.64 7.56
C LEU A 86 7.37 -2.31 8.05
N SER A 87 6.65 -1.72 9.01
CA SER A 87 5.36 -2.26 9.46
C SER A 87 4.34 -2.37 8.33
N LEU A 88 4.45 -1.53 7.30
CA LEU A 88 3.59 -1.58 6.14
C LEU A 88 4.02 -2.66 5.14
N THR A 89 5.33 -2.89 4.94
CA THR A 89 5.83 -4.05 4.15
C THR A 89 5.24 -5.32 4.74
N PHE A 90 5.34 -5.48 6.05
CA PHE A 90 4.82 -6.62 6.78
C PHE A 90 3.31 -6.79 6.64
N GLY A 91 2.56 -5.69 6.74
CA GLY A 91 1.11 -5.70 6.52
C GLY A 91 0.72 -6.12 5.09
N ILE A 92 1.51 -5.75 4.08
CA ILE A 92 1.33 -6.20 2.70
C ILE A 92 1.62 -7.71 2.60
N CYS A 93 2.64 -8.19 3.31
CA CYS A 93 2.96 -9.61 3.34
C CYS A 93 1.80 -10.43 3.88
N ILE A 94 1.32 -10.09 5.08
CA ILE A 94 0.20 -10.79 5.73
C ILE A 94 -1.02 -10.81 4.81
N LYS A 95 -1.40 -9.66 4.23
CA LYS A 95 -2.56 -9.59 3.33
C LYS A 95 -2.41 -10.44 2.08
N SER A 96 -1.20 -10.51 1.52
CA SER A 96 -0.93 -11.31 0.32
C SER A 96 -1.00 -12.81 0.65
N ILE A 97 -0.45 -13.23 1.79
CA ILE A 97 -0.53 -14.61 2.28
C ILE A 97 -1.98 -15.01 2.55
N LEU A 98 -2.73 -14.15 3.25
CA LEU A 98 -4.14 -14.42 3.56
C LEU A 98 -5.00 -14.54 2.31
N LEU A 99 -4.73 -13.72 1.28
CA LEU A 99 -5.37 -13.84 -0.02
C LEU A 99 -5.08 -15.20 -0.68
N LEU A 100 -3.83 -15.65 -0.68
CA LEU A 100 -3.47 -16.95 -1.26
C LEU A 100 -4.10 -18.12 -0.51
N LEU A 101 -4.12 -18.08 0.82
CA LEU A 101 -4.79 -19.09 1.64
C LEU A 101 -6.27 -19.15 1.33
N LEU A 102 -6.95 -18.00 1.26
CA LEU A 102 -8.36 -17.93 0.89
C LEU A 102 -8.61 -18.54 -0.49
N LEU A 103 -7.79 -18.20 -1.48
CA LEU A 103 -7.90 -18.75 -2.84
C LEU A 103 -7.64 -20.26 -2.86
N PHE A 104 -6.65 -20.74 -2.10
CA PHE A 104 -6.36 -22.17 -1.99
C PHE A 104 -7.57 -22.95 -1.43
N PHE A 105 -8.14 -22.48 -0.32
CA PHE A 105 -9.34 -23.09 0.25
C PHE A 105 -10.54 -23.05 -0.70
N LEU A 106 -10.69 -21.98 -1.47
CA LEU A 106 -11.74 -21.93 -2.48
C LEU A 106 -11.49 -22.97 -3.58
N THR A 107 -10.24 -23.09 -4.07
CA THR A 107 -9.90 -24.05 -5.11
C THR A 107 -10.13 -25.50 -4.66
N ILE A 108 -9.76 -25.85 -3.42
CA ILE A 108 -9.93 -27.22 -2.92
C ILE A 108 -11.40 -27.56 -2.74
N VAL A 109 -12.23 -26.63 -2.24
CA VAL A 109 -13.67 -26.82 -2.14
C VAL A 109 -14.28 -27.07 -3.52
N VAL A 110 -13.95 -26.23 -4.50
CA VAL A 110 -14.49 -26.37 -5.87
C VAL A 110 -14.09 -27.69 -6.50
N ILE A 111 -12.83 -28.10 -6.39
CA ILE A 111 -12.33 -29.34 -7.00
C ILE A 111 -12.91 -30.58 -6.30
N SER A 112 -13.09 -30.52 -4.98
CA SER A 112 -13.67 -31.62 -4.20
C SER A 112 -15.15 -31.88 -4.52
N LEU A 113 -15.86 -30.94 -5.17
CA LEU A 113 -17.22 -31.19 -5.67
C LEU A 113 -17.23 -32.17 -6.85
N TYR A 114 -16.12 -32.33 -7.56
CA TYR A 114 -16.00 -33.18 -8.75
C TYR A 114 -15.15 -34.43 -8.51
N ILE A 115 -14.23 -34.38 -7.55
CA ILE A 115 -13.29 -35.46 -7.24
C ILE A 115 -13.53 -35.89 -5.79
N ASN A 116 -13.94 -37.16 -5.60
CA ASN A 116 -14.23 -37.72 -4.28
C ASN A 116 -12.97 -38.25 -3.55
N ASP A 117 -11.79 -38.13 -4.16
CA ASP A 117 -10.50 -38.44 -3.55
C ASP A 117 -9.83 -37.15 -3.07
N LEU A 118 -9.69 -37.01 -1.75
CA LEU A 118 -9.09 -35.83 -1.14
C LEU A 118 -7.62 -35.63 -1.54
N SER A 119 -6.85 -36.70 -1.73
CA SER A 119 -5.43 -36.60 -2.12
C SER A 119 -5.30 -36.03 -3.53
N LEU A 120 -6.08 -36.56 -4.47
CA LEU A 120 -6.13 -36.08 -5.85
C LEU A 120 -6.71 -34.67 -5.96
N ALA A 121 -7.74 -34.36 -5.17
CA ALA A 121 -8.29 -33.01 -5.10
C ALA A 121 -7.27 -32.00 -4.56
N THR A 122 -6.49 -32.39 -3.55
CA THR A 122 -5.41 -31.56 -2.98
C THR A 122 -4.30 -31.33 -4.00
N TYR A 123 -3.85 -32.37 -4.70
CA TYR A 123 -2.84 -32.26 -5.77
C TYR A 123 -3.28 -31.28 -6.87
N ASN A 124 -4.50 -31.45 -7.39
CA ASN A 124 -5.05 -30.57 -8.43
C ASN A 124 -5.21 -29.12 -7.93
N SER A 125 -5.60 -28.93 -6.67
CA SER A 125 -5.72 -27.61 -6.06
C SER A 125 -4.37 -26.91 -5.95
N LEU A 126 -3.34 -27.63 -5.52
CA LEU A 126 -1.97 -27.12 -5.42
C LEU A 126 -1.42 -26.70 -6.80
N PHE A 127 -1.73 -27.46 -7.84
CA PHE A 127 -1.36 -27.11 -9.21
C PHE A 127 -2.06 -25.84 -9.72
N TRP A 128 -3.36 -25.68 -9.45
CA TRP A 128 -4.10 -24.49 -9.86
C TRP A 128 -3.68 -23.24 -9.07
N ILE A 129 -3.52 -23.33 -7.76
CA ILE A 129 -3.13 -22.19 -6.94
C ILE A 129 -1.71 -21.72 -7.25
N GLU A 130 -0.82 -22.63 -7.66
CA GLU A 130 0.51 -22.30 -8.17
C GLU A 130 0.43 -21.34 -9.35
N ARG A 131 -0.34 -21.70 -10.39
CA ARG A 131 -0.55 -20.85 -11.57
C ARG A 131 -1.22 -19.52 -11.25
N ILE A 132 -2.22 -19.53 -10.36
CA ILE A 132 -2.89 -18.32 -9.89
C ILE A 132 -1.89 -17.42 -9.17
N SER A 133 -1.05 -17.97 -8.29
CA SER A 133 -0.01 -17.23 -7.57
C SER A 133 0.98 -16.60 -8.54
N PHE A 134 1.45 -17.35 -9.55
CA PHE A 134 2.31 -16.80 -10.59
C PHE A 134 1.64 -15.66 -11.37
N GLY A 135 0.36 -15.82 -11.76
CA GLY A 135 -0.42 -14.77 -12.41
C GLY A 135 -0.57 -13.51 -11.56
N LEU A 136 -0.83 -13.66 -10.26
CA LEU A 136 -0.89 -12.55 -9.30
C LEU A 136 0.47 -11.85 -9.15
N ALA A 137 1.57 -12.61 -9.18
CA ALA A 137 2.92 -12.05 -9.17
C ALA A 137 3.14 -11.14 -10.38
N PHE A 138 2.78 -11.60 -11.58
CA PHE A 138 2.90 -10.81 -12.80
C PHE A 138 2.04 -9.54 -12.74
N ILE A 139 0.76 -9.65 -12.37
CA ILE A 139 -0.15 -8.51 -12.24
C ILE A 139 0.39 -7.48 -11.24
N SER A 140 1.04 -7.92 -10.16
CA SER A 140 1.55 -7.04 -9.12
C SER A 140 2.62 -6.04 -9.60
N LEU A 141 3.30 -6.30 -10.73
CA LEU A 141 4.24 -5.37 -11.36
C LEU A 141 3.56 -4.11 -11.90
N PHE A 142 2.33 -4.25 -12.39
CA PHE A 142 1.62 -3.22 -13.13
C PHE A 142 0.58 -2.48 -12.29
N VAL A 143 0.15 -3.04 -11.16
CA VAL A 143 -0.84 -2.40 -10.28
C VAL A 143 -0.20 -1.25 -9.51
N TYR A 144 -0.50 -0.02 -9.93
CA TYR A 144 -0.15 1.19 -9.19
C TYR A 144 -1.08 1.41 -8.00
N SER A 145 -0.51 1.57 -6.81
CA SER A 145 -1.26 1.80 -5.59
C SER A 145 -1.78 3.24 -5.48
N GLY A 146 -1.03 4.22 -6.02
CA GLY A 146 -1.31 5.66 -5.82
C GLY A 146 -1.28 6.10 -4.35
N LYS A 147 -0.84 5.21 -3.45
CA LYS A 147 -0.80 5.45 -2.00
C LYS A 147 0.50 6.11 -1.58
N TYR A 148 1.59 5.88 -2.31
CA TYR A 148 2.92 6.36 -1.96
C TYR A 148 3.40 7.39 -2.96
N LEU A 149 3.90 8.52 -2.45
CA LEU A 149 4.36 9.62 -3.29
C LEU A 149 5.65 9.30 -4.06
N SER A 150 6.51 8.43 -3.50
CA SER A 150 7.82 8.12 -4.07
C SER A 150 7.78 6.92 -5.00
N PHE A 151 8.43 7.03 -6.16
CA PHE A 151 8.60 5.91 -7.10
C PHE A 151 9.26 4.72 -6.40
N TRP A 152 10.28 4.96 -5.56
CA TRP A 152 10.97 3.89 -4.85
C TRP A 152 10.08 3.20 -3.82
N ASN A 153 9.21 3.94 -3.13
CA ASN A 153 8.26 3.33 -2.18
C ASN A 153 7.19 2.51 -2.91
N GLU A 154 6.72 3.00 -4.05
CA GLU A 154 5.80 2.27 -4.92
C GLU A 154 6.45 1.02 -5.50
N LEU A 155 7.70 1.11 -5.96
CA LEU A 155 8.45 -0.03 -6.47
C LEU A 155 8.64 -1.08 -5.38
N LYS A 156 9.06 -0.68 -4.17
CA LYS A 156 9.16 -1.58 -3.01
C LYS A 156 7.81 -2.26 -2.72
N TYR A 157 6.69 -1.53 -2.73
CA TYR A 157 5.36 -2.11 -2.54
C TYR A 157 5.06 -3.22 -3.57
N ARG A 158 5.33 -2.95 -4.85
CA ARG A 158 5.12 -3.91 -5.95
C ARG A 158 6.04 -5.11 -5.83
N SER A 159 7.33 -4.88 -5.61
CA SER A 159 8.34 -5.93 -5.44
C SER A 159 8.02 -6.84 -4.26
N THR A 160 7.56 -6.30 -3.12
CA THR A 160 7.14 -7.12 -1.98
C THR A 160 6.00 -8.08 -2.36
N ARG A 161 4.97 -7.61 -3.07
CA ARG A 161 3.87 -8.48 -3.53
C ARG A 161 4.37 -9.54 -4.52
N LEU A 162 5.18 -9.13 -5.48
CA LEU A 162 5.77 -10.04 -6.47
C LEU A 162 6.56 -11.16 -5.80
N ILE A 163 7.47 -10.82 -4.88
CA ILE A 163 8.34 -11.79 -4.21
C ILE A 163 7.50 -12.82 -3.47
N ILE A 164 6.46 -12.38 -2.77
CA ILE A 164 5.59 -13.28 -2.00
C ILE A 164 4.83 -14.21 -2.92
N PHE A 165 4.21 -13.69 -3.98
CA PHE A 165 3.46 -14.51 -4.90
C PHE A 165 4.35 -15.50 -5.67
N LEU A 166 5.57 -15.13 -6.04
CA LEU A 166 6.54 -16.06 -6.64
C LEU A 166 7.00 -17.12 -5.64
N PHE A 167 7.32 -16.72 -4.41
CA PHE A 167 7.74 -17.63 -3.35
C PHE A 167 6.66 -18.68 -3.05
N PHE A 168 5.39 -18.26 -2.92
CA PHE A 168 4.29 -19.18 -2.72
C PHE A 168 3.99 -20.04 -3.94
N SER A 169 4.13 -19.52 -5.16
CA SER A 169 4.04 -20.33 -6.38
C SER A 169 5.03 -21.50 -6.33
N PHE A 170 6.28 -21.23 -5.92
CA PHE A 170 7.29 -22.27 -5.73
C PHE A 170 6.91 -23.25 -4.61
N LEU A 171 6.45 -22.75 -3.46
CA LEU A 171 6.02 -23.60 -2.34
C LEU A 171 4.85 -24.51 -2.72
N PHE A 172 3.85 -24.02 -3.45
CA PHE A 172 2.72 -24.84 -3.89
C PHE A 172 3.16 -25.93 -4.87
N ARG A 173 4.11 -25.62 -5.77
CA ARG A 173 4.71 -26.63 -6.66
C ARG A 173 5.44 -27.71 -5.87
N LEU A 174 6.25 -27.30 -4.89
CA LEU A 174 6.98 -28.23 -4.02
C LEU A 174 6.04 -29.05 -3.13
N ALA A 175 4.93 -28.47 -2.66
CA ALA A 175 3.91 -29.20 -1.94
C ALA A 175 3.22 -30.24 -2.83
N ALA A 176 2.92 -29.89 -4.09
CA ALA A 176 2.26 -30.80 -5.03
C ALA A 176 3.06 -32.08 -5.29
N SER A 177 4.40 -32.04 -5.29
CA SER A 177 5.23 -33.24 -5.49
C SER A 177 5.15 -34.26 -4.34
N PHE A 178 4.57 -33.91 -3.19
CA PHE A 178 4.31 -34.87 -2.11
C PHE A 178 2.95 -35.57 -2.22
N PHE A 179 2.08 -35.11 -3.12
CA PHE A 179 0.75 -35.68 -3.37
C PHE A 179 0.63 -36.31 -4.77
N SER A 180 1.72 -36.28 -5.56
CA SER A 180 1.79 -36.89 -6.90
C SER A 180 2.03 -38.39 -6.86
#